data_AF-A0A6V7KVK2-F1
#
_entry.id   AF-A0A6V7KVK2-F1
#
_cell.length_a   1.000
_cell.length_b   1.000
_cell.length_c   1.000
_cell.angle_alpha   90.00
_cell.angle_beta   90.00
_cell.angle_gamma   90.00
#
_symmetry.space_group_name_H-M   'P 1'
#
loop_
_entity.id
_entity.type
_entity.pdbx_description
1 polymer ?
#
loop_
_entity_poly.entity_id
_entity_poly.type
_entity_poly.pdbx_seq_one_letter_code
_entity_poly.pdbx_strand_id
1 'polypeptide(L)'
;IESSDYPALITEHNDLGNQRFYDPRCKQSFKYDHLRKEATDYEPYEPDPTAEPWRSALQEEMITYTQSHYRHGVCSVFGKSQG
;
A
#
# COMPACT_ATOMS: atom_id res chain seq x y z
N ILE A 1 -6.19 7.09 -0.66
CA ILE A 1 -6.98 6.32 -1.65
C ILE A 1 -8.43 6.45 -1.22
N GLU A 2 -9.34 6.67 -2.15
CA GLU A 2 -10.77 6.70 -1.82
C GLU A 2 -11.14 5.36 -1.17
N SER A 3 -11.53 5.39 0.12
CA SER A 3 -11.81 4.23 0.99
C SER A 3 -10.67 3.64 1.83
N SER A 4 -9.48 4.26 1.93
CA SER A 4 -8.46 3.87 2.92
C SER A 4 -8.34 4.90 4.04
N ASP A 5 -8.36 4.43 5.29
CA ASP A 5 -8.15 5.25 6.49
C ASP A 5 -6.74 5.86 6.56
N TYR A 6 -5.80 5.34 5.77
CA TYR A 6 -4.39 5.75 5.77
C TYR A 6 -3.90 6.10 4.36
N PRO A 7 -3.01 7.11 4.23
CA PRO A 7 -2.31 7.38 2.98
C PRO A 7 -1.52 6.17 2.50
N ALA A 8 -1.44 5.96 1.18
CA ALA A 8 -0.57 4.95 0.59
C ALA A 8 0.85 5.51 0.40
N LEU A 9 1.86 4.66 0.62
CA LEU A 9 3.25 5.00 0.34
C LEU A 9 3.58 4.69 -1.12
N ILE A 10 4.35 5.57 -1.75
CA ILE A 10 4.90 5.36 -3.10
C ILE A 10 6.32 4.81 -2.94
N THR A 11 6.51 3.54 -3.28
CA THR A 11 7.77 2.82 -3.09
C THR A 11 8.05 1.90 -4.28
N GLU A 12 9.28 1.41 -4.39
CA GLU A 12 9.62 0.39 -5.41
C GLU A 12 8.91 -0.96 -5.15
N HIS A 13 8.49 -1.24 -3.91
CA HIS A 13 7.85 -2.50 -3.57
C HIS A 13 6.42 -2.61 -4.13
N ASN A 14 5.77 -1.47 -4.31
CA ASN A 14 4.42 -1.39 -4.87
C ASN A 14 4.32 -0.79 -6.28
N ASP A 15 5.46 -0.62 -6.95
CA ASP A 15 5.50 -0.23 -8.35
C ASP A 15 5.10 -1.42 -9.23
N LEU A 16 4.06 -1.23 -10.06
CA LEU A 16 3.61 -2.17 -11.09
C LEU A 16 4.15 -1.79 -12.48
N GLY A 17 4.94 -0.72 -12.57
CA GLY A 17 5.37 -0.09 -13.80
C GLY A 17 4.32 0.87 -14.36
N ASN A 18 4.72 1.62 -15.39
CA ASN A 18 3.84 2.56 -16.08
C ASN A 18 3.14 3.58 -15.15
N GLN A 19 3.87 4.07 -14.14
CA GLN A 19 3.39 5.01 -13.12
C GLN A 19 2.22 4.48 -12.29
N ARG A 20 2.03 3.15 -12.24
CA ARG A 20 0.94 2.51 -11.52
C ARG A 20 1.46 1.85 -10.25
N PHE A 21 0.82 2.15 -9.14
CA PHE A 21 1.15 1.64 -7.82
C PHE A 21 -0.04 0.92 -7.21
N TYR A 22 0.19 0.02 -6.27
CA TYR A 22 -0.88 -0.62 -5.52
C TYR A 22 -0.81 -0.36 -4.02
N ASP A 23 -1.96 -0.45 -3.36
CA ASP A 23 -2.06 -0.51 -1.91
C ASP A 23 -2.76 -1.83 -1.53
N PRO A 24 -2.04 -2.77 -0.89
CA PRO A 24 -2.61 -4.06 -0.53
C PRO A 24 -3.68 -3.95 0.55
N ARG A 25 -3.74 -2.84 1.31
CA ARG A 25 -4.73 -2.65 2.39
C ARG A 25 -6.14 -2.45 1.84
N CYS A 26 -6.28 -1.59 0.82
CA CYS A 26 -7.56 -1.35 0.16
C CYS A 26 -7.77 -2.25 -1.07
N LYS A 27 -6.81 -3.11 -1.40
CA LYS A 27 -6.87 -4.01 -2.57
C LYS A 27 -7.16 -3.25 -3.87
N GLN A 28 -6.46 -2.13 -4.05
CA GLN A 28 -6.59 -1.27 -5.23
C GLN A 28 -5.22 -0.90 -5.78
N SER A 29 -5.18 -0.67 -7.09
CA SER A 29 -4.10 0.02 -7.79
C SER A 29 -4.55 1.39 -8.27
N PHE A 30 -3.61 2.29 -8.49
CA PHE A 30 -3.85 3.65 -8.96
C PHE A 30 -2.67 4.14 -9.77
N LYS A 31 -2.90 5.06 -10.70
CA LYS A 31 -1.83 5.82 -11.34
C LYS A 31 -1.43 6.99 -10.47
N TYR A 32 -0.13 7.26 -10.42
CA TYR A 32 0.43 8.34 -9.64
C TYR A 32 1.16 9.34 -10.55
N ASP A 33 0.66 10.57 -10.58
CA ASP A 33 1.36 11.69 -11.24
C ASP A 33 2.43 12.22 -10.28
N HIS A 34 3.70 11.95 -10.58
CA HIS A 34 4.83 12.36 -9.74
C HIS A 34 5.02 13.89 -9.68
N LEU A 35 4.56 14.64 -10.68
CA LEU A 35 4.68 16.10 -10.71
C LEU A 35 3.59 16.75 -9.85
N ARG A 36 2.35 16.29 -10.00
CA ARG A 36 1.19 16.82 -9.26
C ARG A 36 1.02 16.19 -7.87
N LYS A 37 1.69 15.07 -7.61
CA LYS A 37 1.56 14.23 -6.41
C LYS A 37 0.14 13.74 -6.17
N GLU A 38 -0.58 13.45 -7.26
CA GLU A 38 -1.99 13.08 -7.25
C GLU A 38 -2.17 11.63 -7.72
N ALA A 39 -3.08 10.91 -7.05
CA ALA A 39 -3.48 9.56 -7.42
C ALA A 39 -4.78 9.60 -8.23
N THR A 40 -4.81 8.89 -9.35
CA THR A 40 -5.93 8.82 -10.29
C THR A 40 -6.12 7.38 -10.79
N ASP A 41 -7.15 7.12 -11.59
CA ASP A 41 -7.33 5.84 -12.30
C ASP A 41 -7.30 4.62 -11.36
N TYR A 42 -8.21 4.61 -10.36
CA TYR A 42 -8.29 3.52 -9.38
C TYR A 42 -8.88 2.25 -9.99
N GLU A 43 -8.18 1.12 -9.85
CA GLU A 43 -8.63 -0.20 -10.28
C GLU A 43 -8.50 -1.21 -9.14
N PRO A 44 -9.30 -2.29 -9.11
CA PRO A 44 -9.06 -3.40 -8.19
C PRO A 44 -7.66 -4.00 -8.36
N TYR A 45 -7.05 -4.43 -7.27
CA TYR A 45 -5.78 -5.14 -7.26
C TYR A 45 -5.86 -6.32 -6.29
N GLU A 46 -5.45 -7.50 -6.74
CA GLU A 46 -5.43 -8.69 -5.92
C GLU A 46 -3.99 -8.94 -5.43
N PRO A 47 -3.73 -8.82 -4.11
CA PRO A 47 -2.43 -9.14 -3.54
C PRO A 47 -2.09 -10.62 -3.68
N ASP A 48 -0.83 -10.96 -3.51
CA ASP A 48 -0.38 -12.36 -3.50
C ASP A 48 -1.10 -13.17 -2.41
N PRO A 49 -1.94 -14.15 -2.78
CA PRO A 49 -2.78 -14.87 -1.82
C PRO A 49 -1.95 -15.73 -0.85
N THR A 50 -0.72 -16.11 -1.23
CA THR A 50 0.16 -16.92 -0.38
C THR A 50 0.75 -16.08 0.75
N ALA A 51 1.13 -14.84 0.44
CA ALA A 51 1.75 -13.92 1.40
C ALA A 51 0.70 -13.11 2.18
N GLU A 52 -0.52 -12.99 1.69
CA GLU A 52 -1.54 -12.10 2.24
C GLU A 52 -1.87 -12.33 3.73
N PRO A 53 -2.01 -13.57 4.24
CA PRO A 53 -2.31 -13.78 5.66
C PRO A 53 -1.22 -13.23 6.60
N TRP A 54 0.05 -13.33 6.18
CA TRP A 54 1.19 -12.80 6.92
C TRP A 54 1.29 -11.29 6.78
N ARG A 55 1.10 -10.80 5.56
CA ARG A 55 1.13 -9.37 5.26
C ARG A 55 0.05 -8.61 6.04
N SER A 56 -1.18 -9.14 6.11
CA SER A 56 -2.28 -8.51 6.85
C SER A 56 -2.00 -8.47 8.35
N ALA A 57 -1.55 -9.58 8.94
CA ALA A 57 -1.20 -9.64 10.37
C ALA A 57 -0.08 -8.64 10.72
N LEU A 58 0.98 -8.58 9.91
CA LEU A 58 2.07 -7.62 10.11
C LEU A 58 1.61 -6.16 9.92
N GLN A 59 0.68 -5.92 9.01
CA GLN A 59 0.17 -4.58 8.75
C GLN A 59 -0.59 -3.99 9.95
N GLU A 60 -1.37 -4.80 10.67
CA GLU A 60 -2.11 -4.37 11.86
C GLU A 60 -1.16 -3.94 12.98
N GLU A 61 -0.15 -4.76 13.26
CA GLU A 61 0.88 -4.45 14.27
C GLU A 61 1.69 -3.20 13.88
N MET A 62 2.05 -3.08 12.60
CA MET A 62 2.78 -1.90 12.10
C MET A 62 1.96 -0.62 12.17
N ILE A 63 0.64 -0.67 11.97
CA ILE A 63 -0.24 0.49 12.16
C ILE A 63 -0.23 0.92 13.62
N THR A 64 -0.43 -0.03 14.54
CA THR A 64 -0.45 0.24 15.99
C THR A 64 0.86 0.85 16.47
N TYR A 65 2.00 0.27 16.03
CA TYR A 65 3.33 0.80 16.33
C TYR A 65 3.51 2.21 15.77
N THR A 66 3.14 2.42 14.50
CA THR A 66 3.31 3.72 13.84
C THR A 66 2.50 4.81 14.53
N GLN A 67 1.25 4.53 14.90
CA GLN A 67 0.40 5.48 15.63
C GLN A 67 0.95 5.82 17.02
N SER A 68 1.54 4.85 17.70
CA SER A 68 2.08 5.03 19.05
C SER A 68 3.38 5.83 19.08
N HIS A 69 4.21 5.71 18.03
CA HIS A 69 5.55 6.28 18.00
C HIS A 69 5.73 7.46 17.03
N TYR A 70 4.81 7.64 16.06
CA TYR A 70 4.92 8.65 15.01
C TYR A 70 3.59 9.37 14.80
N ARG A 71 3.46 10.59 15.35
CA ARG A 71 2.23 11.41 15.33
C ARG A 71 1.58 11.57 13.95
N HIS A 72 2.40 11.64 12.90
CA HIS A 72 1.97 11.76 11.49
C HIS A 72 2.63 10.67 10.62
N GLY A 73 2.99 9.54 11.22
CA GLY A 73 3.63 8.43 10.52
C GLY A 73 2.64 7.70 9.61
N VAL A 74 3.16 7.18 8.52
CA VAL A 74 2.44 6.29 7.61
C VAL A 74 3.30 5.07 7.38
N CYS A 75 2.69 3.89 7.43
CA CYS A 75 3.35 2.62 7.15
C CYS A 75 2.60 1.84 6.06
N SER A 76 3.32 0.94 5.40
CA SER A 76 2.75 0.00 4.42
C SER A 76 3.57 -1.28 4.44
N VAL A 77 2.90 -2.43 4.46
CA VAL A 77 3.51 -3.76 4.44
C VAL A 77 3.15 -4.43 3.12
N PHE A 78 4.16 -4.91 2.41
CA PHE A 78 4.03 -5.58 1.11
C PHE A 78 4.44 -7.05 1.25
N GLY A 79 3.71 -7.93 0.58
CA GLY A 79 3.99 -9.37 0.54
C GLY A 79 4.23 -9.81 -0.90
N LYS A 80 5.33 -10.53 -1.15
CA LYS A 80 5.66 -11.14 -2.43
C LYS A 80 6.18 -12.56 -2.16
N SER A 81 5.61 -13.58 -2.77
CA SER A 81 6.06 -14.97 -2.66
C SER A 81 7.35 -15.29 -3.43
N GLN A 82 7.98 -14.31 -4.08
CA GLN A 82 9.21 -14.56 -4.84
C GLN A 82 10.39 -14.87 -3.89
N GLY A 83 10.68 -16.17 -3.78
CA GLY A 83 11.95 -16.78 -3.43
C GLY A 83 12.28 -17.86 -4.45
#